data_AF-A0A954LKY9-F1
#
_entry.id   AF-A0A954LKY9-F1
#
_cell.length_a   1.000
_cell.length_b   1.000
_cell.length_c   1.000
_cell.angle_alpha   90.00
_cell.angle_beta   90.00
_cell.angle_gamma   90.00
#
_symmetry.space_group_name_H-M   'P 1'
#
loop_
_entity.id
_entity.type
_entity.pdbx_description
1 polymer ?
#
loop_
_entity_poly.entity_id
_entity_poly.type
_entity_poly.pdbx_seq_one_letter_code
_entity_poly.pdbx_strand_id
1 'polypeptide(L)'
;NRDLEEAVTEGTFRKDLYFRLHVVELNVVPLRERRSDIPLLARYFLERSAQKTNRPITGFSRGALESLLHYHWPGNVRELQNVVERSVILCQGKEVTASDIQLSTLRAEKEDHPDMTTPAGYREISLEVLEKEHILATLDWTDWNKSKAAQILGIERSTLDRKLKRYRMRRPRPSRPPAE
;
A
#
# COMPACT_ATOMS: atom_id res chain seq x y z
N ASN A 1 -3.13 15.12 -6.28
CA ASN A 1 -3.10 16.47 -6.90
C ASN A 1 -2.80 16.30 -8.39
N ARG A 2 -3.34 17.13 -9.29
CA ARG A 2 -2.91 17.14 -10.69
C ARG A 2 -1.81 18.19 -10.84
N ASP A 3 -0.71 17.81 -11.46
CA ASP A 3 0.36 18.74 -11.82
C ASP A 3 -0.14 19.66 -12.94
N LEU A 4 -0.26 20.95 -12.62
CA LEU A 4 -0.76 21.94 -13.58
C LEU A 4 0.31 22.30 -14.62
N GLU A 5 1.60 22.14 -14.33
CA GLU A 5 2.66 22.31 -15.31
C GLU A 5 2.63 21.19 -16.34
N GLU A 6 2.48 19.95 -15.88
CA GLU A 6 2.36 18.78 -16.76
C GLU A 6 1.13 18.90 -17.67
N ALA A 7 -0.03 19.30 -17.11
CA ALA A 7 -1.25 19.52 -17.88
C ALA A 7 -1.15 20.68 -18.90
N VAL A 8 -0.34 21.71 -18.61
CA VAL A 8 -0.03 22.77 -19.58
C VAL A 8 0.85 22.24 -20.72
N THR A 9 1.79 21.35 -20.40
CA THR A 9 2.71 20.76 -21.38
C THR A 9 1.99 19.77 -22.30
N GLU A 10 1.03 19.03 -21.77
CA GLU A 10 0.13 18.12 -22.51
C GLU A 10 -0.97 18.85 -23.31
N GLY A 11 -1.08 20.18 -23.19
CA GLY A 11 -2.10 20.98 -23.88
C GLY A 11 -3.53 20.81 -23.34
N THR A 12 -3.70 20.08 -22.24
CA THR A 12 -4.99 19.89 -21.56
C THR A 12 -5.34 21.07 -20.65
N PHE A 13 -4.39 21.97 -20.38
CA PHE A 13 -4.58 23.19 -19.60
C PHE A 13 -4.03 24.44 -20.31
N ARG A 14 -4.74 25.58 -20.20
CA ARG A 14 -4.32 26.82 -20.88
C ARG A 14 -3.16 27.50 -20.16
N LYS A 15 -2.11 27.84 -20.90
CA LYS A 15 -0.95 28.61 -20.41
C LYS A 15 -1.32 29.94 -19.76
N ASP A 16 -2.26 30.69 -20.34
CA ASP A 16 -2.62 32.03 -19.82
C ASP A 16 -3.32 31.96 -18.46
N LEU A 17 -4.02 30.86 -18.18
CA LEU A 17 -4.69 30.61 -16.92
C LEU A 17 -3.71 30.09 -15.87
N TYR A 18 -2.73 29.28 -16.28
CA TYR A 18 -1.64 28.83 -15.41
C TYR A 18 -0.92 30.03 -14.77
N PHE A 19 -0.42 30.98 -15.57
CA PHE A 19 0.29 32.15 -15.04
C PHE A 19 -0.60 33.13 -14.23
N ARG A 20 -1.94 33.08 -14.38
CA ARG A 20 -2.87 33.87 -13.55
C ARG A 20 -3.23 33.20 -12.22
N LEU A 21 -3.19 31.87 -12.16
CA LEU A 21 -3.47 31.12 -10.93
C LEU A 21 -2.19 30.85 -10.13
N HIS A 22 -1.05 30.71 -10.80
CA HIS A 22 0.26 30.42 -10.23
C HIS A 22 0.96 31.68 -9.70
N VAL A 23 0.25 32.47 -8.90
CA VAL A 23 0.78 33.71 -8.29
C VAL A 23 1.40 33.43 -6.92
N VAL A 24 0.80 32.51 -6.15
CA VAL A 24 1.32 32.00 -4.88
C VAL A 24 1.03 30.51 -4.81
N GLU A 25 2.08 29.70 -4.78
CA GLU A 25 1.96 28.26 -4.60
C GLU A 25 1.91 27.94 -3.10
N LEU A 26 0.78 27.40 -2.64
CA LEU A 26 0.63 26.89 -1.27
C LEU A 26 0.80 25.37 -1.31
N ASN A 27 2.00 24.90 -0.98
CA ASN A 27 2.24 23.48 -0.84
C ASN A 27 1.59 22.95 0.45
N VAL A 28 0.46 22.25 0.31
CA VAL A 28 -0.24 21.61 1.43
C VAL A 28 0.38 20.26 1.70
N VAL A 29 1.23 20.20 2.73
CA VAL A 29 1.86 18.96 3.19
C VAL A 29 0.78 17.89 3.45
N PRO A 30 0.96 16.66 2.93
CA PRO A 30 -0.02 15.59 3.06
C PRO A 30 -0.16 15.13 4.52
N LEU A 31 -1.37 14.71 4.90
CA LEU A 31 -1.67 14.25 6.27
C LEU A 31 -0.73 13.13 6.76
N ARG A 32 -0.23 12.29 5.84
CA ARG A 32 0.70 11.19 6.12
C ARG A 32 2.06 11.63 6.68
N GLU A 33 2.48 12.87 6.40
CA GLU A 33 3.72 13.48 6.89
C GLU A 33 3.52 14.20 8.23
N ARG A 34 2.26 14.45 8.62
CA ARG A 34 1.86 15.13 9.87
C ARG A 34 0.91 14.25 10.71
N ARG A 35 1.29 13.00 10.93
CA ARG A 35 0.42 12.01 11.60
C ARG A 35 0.03 12.38 13.03
N SER A 36 0.83 13.20 13.70
CA SER A 36 0.54 13.77 15.02
C SER A 36 -0.77 14.55 15.05
N ASP A 37 -1.20 15.11 13.91
CA ASP A 37 -2.39 15.96 13.81
C ASP A 37 -3.66 15.12 13.66
N ILE A 38 -3.55 13.85 13.25
CA ILE A 38 -4.69 12.97 12.94
C ILE A 38 -5.64 12.83 14.15
N PRO A 39 -5.20 12.56 15.38
CA PRO A 39 -6.11 12.41 16.52
C PRO A 39 -6.87 13.71 16.83
N LEU A 40 -6.20 14.85 16.71
CA LEU A 40 -6.79 16.17 16.97
C LEU A 40 -7.85 16.50 15.91
N LEU A 41 -7.50 16.33 14.64
CA LEU A 41 -8.42 16.55 13.51
C LEU A 41 -9.61 15.58 13.55
N ALA A 42 -9.37 14.31 13.84
CA ALA A 42 -10.41 13.30 13.96
C ALA A 42 -11.41 13.65 15.08
N ARG A 43 -10.92 14.09 16.24
CA ARG A 43 -11.78 14.55 17.34
C ARG A 43 -12.61 15.76 16.94
N TYR A 44 -11.99 16.76 16.31
CA TYR A 44 -12.71 17.93 15.81
C TYR A 44 -13.85 17.56 14.85
N PHE A 45 -13.59 16.69 13.87
CA PHE A 45 -14.62 16.23 12.94
C PHE A 45 -15.70 15.38 13.61
N LEU A 46 -15.33 14.58 14.62
CA LEU A 46 -16.27 13.77 15.39
C LEU A 46 -17.24 14.67 16.17
N GLU A 47 -16.73 15.65 16.92
CA GLU A 47 -17.56 16.59 17.69
C GLU A 47 -18.51 17.36 16.78
N ARG A 48 -17.99 17.90 15.67
CA ARG A 48 -18.80 18.63 14.68
C ARG A 48 -19.89 17.76 14.06
N SER A 49 -19.58 16.49 13.77
CA SER A 49 -20.53 15.56 13.15
C SER A 49 -21.56 15.05 14.14
N ALA A 50 -21.16 14.76 15.38
CA ALA A 50 -22.04 14.33 16.45
C ALA A 50 -23.07 15.42 16.80
N GLN A 51 -22.64 16.69 16.84
CA GLN A 51 -23.54 17.84 17.01
C GLN A 51 -24.54 17.96 15.86
N LYS A 52 -24.07 17.88 14.60
CA LYS A 52 -24.95 17.96 13.42
C LYS A 52 -25.99 16.84 13.35
N THR A 53 -25.62 15.64 13.80
CA THR A 53 -26.48 14.45 13.74
C THR A 53 -27.24 14.20 15.05
N ASN A 54 -27.03 15.05 16.07
CA ASN A 54 -27.60 14.94 17.41
C ASN A 54 -27.37 13.57 18.07
N ARG A 55 -26.18 12.99 17.88
CA ARG A 55 -25.82 11.67 18.40
C ARG A 55 -24.93 11.78 19.65
N PRO A 56 -25.12 10.92 20.67
CA PRO A 56 -24.35 10.95 21.91
C PRO A 56 -23.00 10.24 21.78
N ILE A 57 -22.23 10.55 20.75
CA ILE A 57 -20.91 9.96 20.50
C ILE A 57 -19.85 10.82 21.21
N THR A 58 -19.07 10.19 22.09
CA THR A 58 -18.11 10.84 22.99
C THR A 58 -16.66 10.68 22.55
N GLY A 59 -16.37 9.79 21.60
CA GLY A 59 -15.00 9.61 21.12
C GLY A 59 -14.78 8.37 20.25
N PHE A 60 -13.53 7.96 20.21
CA PHE A 60 -13.05 6.80 19.47
C PHE A 60 -12.48 5.76 20.43
N SER A 61 -12.73 4.48 20.15
CA SER A 61 -12.01 3.38 20.79
C SER A 61 -10.52 3.41 20.43
N ARG A 62 -9.67 2.75 21.22
CA ARG A 62 -8.23 2.63 20.93
C ARG A 62 -7.96 2.03 19.55
N GLY A 63 -8.65 0.95 19.19
CA GLY A 63 -8.47 0.30 17.88
C GLY A 63 -8.90 1.20 16.71
N ALA A 64 -9.91 2.04 16.90
CA ALA A 64 -10.31 3.02 15.90
C ALA A 64 -9.21 4.07 15.65
N LEU A 65 -8.64 4.65 16.72
CA LEU A 65 -7.54 5.61 16.59
C LEU A 65 -6.29 4.98 15.97
N GLU A 66 -5.95 3.75 16.35
CA GLU A 66 -4.84 3.02 15.74
C GLU A 66 -5.06 2.85 14.22
N SER A 67 -6.26 2.46 13.78
CA SER A 67 -6.59 2.35 12.35
C SER A 67 -6.43 3.68 11.61
N LEU A 68 -6.87 4.79 12.21
CA LEU A 68 -6.71 6.13 11.61
C LEU A 68 -5.24 6.55 11.51
N LEU A 69 -4.40 6.18 12.47
CA LEU A 69 -2.97 6.52 12.49
C LEU A 69 -2.12 5.68 11.51
N HIS A 70 -2.51 4.42 11.28
CA HIS A 70 -1.78 3.53 10.36
C HIS A 70 -2.18 3.72 8.89
N TYR A 71 -3.32 4.35 8.63
CA TYR A 71 -3.77 4.65 7.28
C TYR A 71 -3.00 5.84 6.67
N HIS A 72 -2.86 5.80 5.36
CA HIS A 72 -1.95 6.68 4.61
C HIS A 72 -2.63 7.94 4.04
N TRP A 73 -3.96 8.05 4.15
CA TRP A 73 -4.76 9.23 3.80
C TRP A 73 -4.49 9.82 2.40
N PRO A 74 -4.77 9.06 1.32
CA PRO A 74 -4.55 9.50 -0.06
C PRO A 74 -5.39 10.74 -0.42
N GLY A 75 -6.58 10.89 0.17
CA GLY A 75 -7.41 12.09 0.07
C GLY A 75 -7.16 13.13 1.18
N ASN A 76 -6.06 13.01 1.92
CA ASN A 76 -5.60 13.95 2.94
C ASN A 76 -6.71 14.25 3.98
N VAL A 77 -6.75 15.47 4.52
CA VAL A 77 -7.75 15.91 5.52
C VAL A 77 -9.20 15.72 5.04
N ARG A 78 -9.47 15.83 3.73
CA ARG A 78 -10.82 15.68 3.18
C ARG A 78 -11.33 14.25 3.32
N GLU A 79 -10.47 13.27 3.07
CA GLU A 79 -10.82 11.86 3.29
C GLU A 79 -11.00 11.57 4.78
N LEU A 80 -10.12 12.07 5.64
CA LEU A 80 -10.27 11.93 7.09
C LEU A 80 -11.64 12.46 7.56
N GLN A 81 -12.02 13.66 7.12
CA GLN A 81 -13.33 14.24 7.44
C GLN A 81 -14.47 13.31 6.99
N ASN A 82 -14.46 12.85 5.74
CA ASN A 82 -15.52 12.00 5.19
C ASN A 82 -15.61 10.64 5.90
N VAL A 83 -14.47 10.06 6.28
CA VAL A 83 -14.42 8.80 7.02
C VAL A 83 -15.04 8.99 8.41
N VAL A 84 -14.65 10.04 9.13
CA VAL A 84 -15.18 10.31 10.48
C VAL A 84 -16.68 10.63 10.44
N GLU A 85 -17.13 11.46 9.49
CA GLU A 85 -18.56 11.77 9.30
C GLU A 85 -19.39 10.49 9.08
N ARG A 86 -18.91 9.59 8.23
CA ARG A 86 -19.58 8.31 7.96
C ARG A 86 -19.56 7.38 9.18
N SER A 87 -18.44 7.30 9.88
CA SER A 87 -18.33 6.50 11.10
C SER A 87 -19.28 6.97 12.19
N VAL A 88 -19.51 8.29 12.31
CA VAL A 88 -20.53 8.84 13.23
C VAL A 88 -21.95 8.42 12.83
N ILE A 89 -22.24 8.27 11.54
CA ILE A 89 -23.55 7.78 11.06
C ILE A 89 -23.70 6.28 11.32
N LEU A 90 -22.64 5.49 11.13
CA LEU A 90 -22.68 4.02 11.23
C LEU A 90 -22.58 3.50 12.67
N CYS A 91 -21.86 4.22 13.54
CA CYS A 91 -21.67 3.85 14.93
C CYS A 91 -23.02 3.58 15.61
N GLN A 92 -23.15 2.56 16.44
CA GLN A 92 -24.37 2.30 17.19
C GLN A 92 -24.25 2.68 18.68
N GLY A 93 -23.02 2.85 19.17
CA GLY A 93 -22.71 3.15 20.56
C GLY A 93 -22.34 4.61 20.83
N LYS A 94 -21.72 4.82 22.00
CA LYS A 94 -21.14 6.12 22.40
C LYS A 94 -19.73 6.33 21.88
N GLU A 95 -19.06 5.29 21.41
CA GLU A 95 -17.69 5.38 20.88
C GLU A 95 -17.62 4.76 19.49
N VAL A 96 -16.88 5.42 18.59
CA VAL A 96 -16.56 4.90 17.27
C VAL A 96 -15.54 3.77 17.41
N THR A 97 -15.92 2.59 16.95
CA THR A 97 -15.09 1.38 16.98
C THR A 97 -14.35 1.18 15.66
N ALA A 98 -13.34 0.30 15.63
CA ALA A 98 -12.60 0.01 14.41
C ALA A 98 -13.53 -0.54 13.29
N SER A 99 -14.59 -1.27 13.64
CA SER A 99 -15.59 -1.77 12.69
C SER A 99 -16.45 -0.68 12.06
N ASP A 100 -16.58 0.47 12.71
CA ASP A 100 -17.34 1.62 12.18
C ASP A 100 -16.51 2.45 11.19
N ILE A 101 -15.20 2.20 11.10
CA ILE A 101 -14.28 2.93 10.23
C ILE A 101 -14.13 2.18 8.90
N GLN A 102 -14.73 2.75 7.86
CA GLN A 102 -14.58 2.26 6.49
C GLN A 102 -13.50 3.06 5.76
N LEU A 103 -12.28 2.52 5.78
CA LEU A 103 -11.15 3.06 5.03
C LEU A 103 -11.20 2.60 3.57
N SER A 104 -10.78 3.47 2.66
CA SER A 104 -10.71 3.17 1.23
C SER A 104 -9.71 2.02 0.99
N THR A 105 -10.07 1.07 0.12
CA THR A 105 -9.12 0.08 -0.41
C THR A 105 -8.27 0.63 -1.55
N LEU A 106 -8.55 1.87 -1.97
CA LEU A 106 -7.67 2.68 -2.79
C LEU A 106 -6.37 2.85 -2.00
N ARG A 107 -5.45 1.88 -2.15
CA ARG A 107 -4.05 2.09 -1.81
C ARG A 107 -3.67 3.37 -2.53
N ALA A 108 -2.98 4.27 -1.85
CA ALA A 108 -2.19 5.29 -2.51
C ALA A 108 -1.40 4.53 -3.56
N GLU A 109 -1.79 4.77 -4.81
CA GLU A 109 -0.82 4.96 -5.86
C GLU A 109 0.25 5.79 -5.19
N LYS A 110 1.40 5.14 -4.91
CA LYS A 110 2.55 5.80 -4.34
C LYS A 110 2.67 7.08 -5.16
N GLU A 111 2.52 8.23 -4.51
CA GLU A 111 3.13 9.47 -4.97
C GLU A 111 4.65 9.27 -4.80
N ASP A 112 5.20 8.22 -5.43
CA ASP A 112 6.55 8.21 -5.93
C ASP A 112 6.43 9.11 -7.16
N HIS A 113 7.17 10.22 -7.13
CA HIS A 113 7.47 10.96 -8.34
C HIS A 113 7.74 9.97 -9.49
N PRO A 114 7.28 10.24 -10.72
CA PRO A 114 7.58 9.40 -11.86
C PRO A 114 9.07 9.56 -12.16
N ASP A 115 9.92 8.84 -11.42
CA ASP A 115 11.23 8.49 -11.92
C ASP A 115 10.95 7.47 -13.03
N MET A 116 10.82 8.02 -14.23
CA MET A 116 10.71 7.27 -15.46
C MET A 116 11.90 6.32 -15.53
N THR A 117 11.73 5.04 -15.17
CA THR A 117 12.51 3.94 -15.79
C THR A 117 12.11 2.52 -15.40
N THR A 118 11.27 2.26 -14.39
CA THR A 118 10.94 0.88 -14.03
C THR A 118 9.45 0.57 -14.23
N PRO A 119 9.08 -0.27 -15.22
CA PRO A 119 7.71 -0.75 -15.39
C PRO A 119 7.17 -1.36 -14.08
N ALA A 120 5.90 -1.15 -13.78
CA ALA A 120 5.26 -1.72 -12.59
C ALA A 120 5.48 -3.25 -12.55
N GLY A 121 6.11 -3.74 -11.47
CA GLY A 121 6.48 -5.15 -11.29
C GLY A 121 7.91 -5.50 -11.72
N TYR A 122 8.64 -4.57 -12.34
CA TYR A 122 10.07 -4.73 -12.58
C TYR A 122 10.82 -4.64 -11.24
N ARG A 123 11.55 -5.71 -10.91
CA ARG A 123 12.55 -5.70 -9.86
C ARG A 123 13.90 -5.60 -10.53
N GLU A 124 14.74 -4.68 -10.09
CA GLU A 124 16.15 -4.59 -10.52
C GLU A 124 16.95 -5.76 -9.90
N ILE A 125 16.71 -6.96 -10.42
CA ILE A 125 17.42 -8.18 -10.05
C ILE A 125 18.01 -8.79 -11.31
N SER A 126 19.19 -9.40 -11.19
CA SER A 126 19.80 -10.07 -12.33
C SER A 126 18.95 -11.26 -12.77
N LEU A 127 19.03 -11.60 -14.06
CA LEU A 127 18.41 -12.81 -14.60
C LEU A 127 18.84 -14.07 -13.83
N GLU A 128 20.07 -14.08 -13.30
CA GLU A 128 20.59 -15.17 -12.48
C GLU A 128 19.85 -15.29 -11.13
N VAL A 129 19.55 -14.17 -10.48
CA VAL A 129 18.80 -14.14 -9.20
C VAL A 129 17.35 -14.57 -9.44
N LEU A 130 16.69 -14.00 -10.44
CA LEU A 130 15.31 -14.36 -10.80
C LEU A 130 15.18 -15.85 -11.16
N GLU A 131 16.12 -16.36 -11.97
CA GLU A 131 16.16 -17.77 -12.34
C GLU A 131 16.35 -18.66 -11.11
N LYS A 132 17.27 -18.29 -10.20
CA LYS A 132 17.53 -19.05 -8.97
C LYS A 132 16.29 -19.12 -8.07
N GLU A 133 15.61 -18.00 -7.85
CA GLU A 133 14.39 -17.96 -7.05
C GLU A 133 13.27 -18.79 -7.67
N HIS A 134 13.09 -18.68 -8.98
CA HIS A 134 12.07 -19.44 -9.69
C HIS A 134 12.33 -20.95 -9.62
N ILE A 135 13.58 -21.39 -9.83
CA ILE A 135 13.97 -22.80 -9.71
C ILE A 135 13.70 -23.34 -8.30
N LEU A 136 14.00 -22.57 -7.26
CA LEU A 136 13.74 -22.96 -5.87
C LEU A 136 12.24 -23.09 -5.60
N ALA A 137 11.46 -22.07 -5.96
CA ALA A 137 10.02 -22.08 -5.77
C ALA A 137 9.36 -23.27 -6.49
N THR A 138 9.79 -23.59 -7.72
CA THR A 138 9.27 -24.76 -8.44
C THR A 138 9.70 -26.07 -7.79
N LEU A 139 10.91 -26.17 -7.25
CA LEU A 139 11.36 -27.37 -6.53
C LEU A 139 10.58 -27.57 -5.23
N ASP A 140 10.36 -26.51 -4.45
CA ASP A 140 9.57 -26.61 -3.21
C ASP A 140 8.11 -26.97 -3.52
N TRP A 141 7.50 -26.38 -4.55
CA TRP A 141 6.15 -26.72 -5.01
C TRP A 141 6.00 -28.17 -5.52
N THR A 142 7.10 -28.78 -5.94
CA THR A 142 7.12 -30.15 -6.46
C THR A 142 7.70 -31.17 -5.49
N ASP A 143 7.84 -30.82 -4.20
CA ASP A 143 8.47 -31.66 -3.17
C ASP A 143 9.87 -32.16 -3.58
N TRP A 144 10.62 -31.31 -4.27
CA TRP A 144 11.94 -31.58 -4.83
C TRP A 144 11.96 -32.68 -5.91
N ASN A 145 10.83 -32.95 -6.56
CA ASN A 145 10.76 -33.82 -7.73
C ASN A 145 11.36 -33.13 -8.96
N LYS A 146 12.64 -33.39 -9.21
CA LYS A 146 13.42 -32.78 -10.31
C LYS A 146 12.82 -33.00 -11.71
N SER A 147 12.20 -34.15 -11.97
CA SER A 147 11.58 -34.42 -13.28
C SER A 147 10.36 -33.54 -13.51
N LYS A 148 9.50 -33.40 -12.48
CA LYS A 148 8.32 -32.53 -12.52
C LYS A 148 8.70 -31.05 -12.54
N ALA A 149 9.71 -30.67 -11.76
CA ALA A 149 10.22 -29.30 -11.76
C ALA A 149 10.82 -28.90 -13.11
N ALA A 150 11.62 -29.77 -13.74
CA ALA A 150 12.19 -29.51 -15.06
C ALA A 150 11.10 -29.33 -16.14
N GLN A 151 10.03 -30.12 -16.07
CA GLN A 151 8.87 -29.99 -16.96
C GLN A 151 8.15 -28.65 -16.78
N ILE A 152 7.94 -28.19 -15.54
CA ILE A 152 7.30 -26.89 -15.24
C ILE A 152 8.19 -25.73 -15.67
N LEU A 153 9.50 -25.85 -15.46
CA LEU A 153 10.50 -24.85 -15.87
C LEU A 153 10.76 -24.84 -17.39
N GLY A 154 10.23 -25.81 -18.14
CA GLY A 154 10.43 -25.92 -19.59
C GLY A 154 11.88 -26.23 -20.01
N ILE A 155 12.66 -26.88 -19.14
CA ILE A 155 14.07 -27.22 -19.40
C ILE A 155 14.32 -28.73 -19.31
N GLU A 156 15.38 -29.19 -19.96
CA GLU A 156 15.83 -30.58 -19.80
C GLU A 156 16.33 -30.82 -18.36
N ARG A 157 16.07 -32.02 -17.82
CA ARG A 157 16.50 -32.40 -16.46
C ARG A 157 18.02 -32.27 -16.26
N SER A 158 18.81 -32.58 -17.28
CA SER A 158 20.27 -32.39 -17.31
C SER A 158 20.68 -30.93 -17.05
N THR A 159 19.90 -29.99 -17.59
CA THR A 159 20.10 -28.54 -17.45
C THR A 159 19.73 -28.06 -16.05
N LEU A 160 18.66 -28.60 -15.48
CA LEU A 160 18.28 -28.34 -14.08
C LEU A 160 19.38 -28.83 -13.12
N ASP A 161 19.91 -30.04 -13.31
CA ASP A 161 20.98 -30.59 -12.46
C ASP A 161 22.27 -29.75 -12.54
N ARG A 162 22.63 -29.25 -13.73
CA ARG A 162 23.76 -28.32 -13.91
C ARG A 162 23.53 -26.99 -13.18
N LYS A 163 22.32 -26.43 -13.24
CA LYS A 163 21.95 -25.18 -12.54
C LYS A 163 21.97 -25.36 -11.03
N LEU A 164 21.45 -26.48 -10.50
CA LEU A 164 21.50 -26.77 -9.06
C LEU A 164 22.92 -26.89 -8.52
N LYS A 165 23.83 -27.50 -9.31
CA LYS A 165 25.26 -27.59 -8.95
C LYS A 165 25.93 -26.21 -8.99
N ARG A 166 25.66 -25.40 -10.02
CA ARG A 166 26.18 -24.02 -10.14
C ARG A 166 25.74 -23.14 -8.97
N TYR A 167 24.46 -23.21 -8.59
CA TYR A 167 23.88 -22.39 -7.54
C TYR A 167 24.03 -22.99 -6.12
N ARG A 168 24.74 -24.12 -5.99
CA ARG A 168 24.95 -24.87 -4.74
C ARG A 168 23.65 -25.15 -3.96
N MET A 169 22.54 -25.32 -4.66
CA MET A 169 21.25 -25.59 -4.05
C MET A 169 21.16 -27.05 -3.62
N ARG A 170 20.67 -27.29 -2.41
CA ARG A 170 20.42 -28.64 -1.88
C ARG A 170 19.07 -28.65 -1.18
N ARG A 171 18.41 -29.80 -1.23
CA ARG A 171 17.18 -30.04 -0.48
C ARG A 171 17.43 -29.71 1.00
N PRO A 172 16.62 -28.84 1.64
CA PRO A 172 16.68 -28.65 3.07
C PRO A 172 16.53 -30.02 3.74
N ARG A 173 17.46 -30.39 4.63
CA ARG A 173 17.29 -31.63 5.39
C ARG A 173 16.03 -31.47 6.25
N PRO A 174 15.11 -32.45 6.28
CA PRO A 174 14.02 -32.39 7.24
C PRO A 174 14.64 -32.33 8.64
N SER A 175 14.28 -31.31 9.41
CA SER A 175 14.62 -31.22 10.83
C SER A 175 14.02 -32.43 11.52
N ARG A 176 14.89 -33.37 11.93
CA ARG A 176 14.49 -34.50 12.77
C ARG A 176 13.89 -33.90 14.06
N PRO A 177 12.67 -34.27 14.47
CA PRO A 177 12.16 -33.81 15.76
C PRO A 177 13.07 -34.34 16.88
N PRO A 178 13.23 -33.59 17.99
CA PRO A 178 14.02 -34.06 19.12
C PRO A 178 13.45 -35.39 19.63
N ALA A 179 14.34 -36.36 19.82
CA ALA A 179 14.00 -37.63 20.44
C ALA A 179 13.70 -37.39 21.93
N GLU A 180 12.56 -37.90 22.40
CA GLU A 180 12.29 -38.13 23.82
C GLU A 180 13.23 -39.19 24.41
#